data_AF-A0A8J8BQT7-F1
#
_entry.id   AF-A0A8J8BQT7-F1
#
_cell.length_a   1.000
_cell.length_b   1.000
_cell.length_c   1.000
_cell.angle_alpha   90.00
_cell.angle_beta   90.00
_cell.angle_gamma   90.00
#
_symmetry.space_group_name_H-M   'P 1'
#
loop_
_entity.id
_entity.type
_entity.pdbx_description
1 polymer ?
#
loop_
_entity_poly.entity_id
_entity_poly.type
_entity_poly.pdbx_seq_one_letter_code
_entity_poly.pdbx_strand_id
1 'polypeptide(L)'
;MRLRELLSKLIWDPREDFEGSLIRYVDRTPDGRGGTLIKISELRGSEISELGKGYLVVNRNGEVSHIPLHRIREVIDSRGRKVWPDAG
;
A
#
# COMPACT_ATOMS: atom_id res chain seq x y z
N MET A 1 -12.40 -12.33 -1.08
CA MET A 1 -12.13 -11.16 -0.22
C MET A 1 -11.49 -10.09 -1.08
N ARG A 2 -12.02 -8.85 -1.11
CA ARG A 2 -11.41 -7.77 -1.91
C ARG A 2 -10.31 -7.10 -1.10
N LEU A 3 -9.22 -6.66 -1.74
CA LEU A 3 -8.09 -5.99 -1.09
C LEU A 3 -8.54 -4.80 -0.21
N ARG A 4 -9.56 -4.05 -0.65
CA ARG A 4 -10.15 -2.96 0.13
C ARG A 4 -10.71 -3.43 1.48
N GLU A 5 -11.39 -4.57 1.51
CA GLU A 5 -11.97 -5.12 2.74
C GLU A 5 -10.87 -5.59 3.69
N LEU A 6 -9.80 -6.19 3.15
CA LEU A 6 -8.62 -6.53 3.93
C LEU A 6 -7.99 -5.28 4.55
N LEU A 7 -7.66 -4.27 3.75
CA LEU A 7 -7.02 -3.05 4.22
C LEU A 7 -7.91 -2.31 5.23
N SER A 8 -9.22 -2.24 4.97
CA SER A 8 -10.17 -1.66 5.91
C SER A 8 -10.16 -2.45 7.23
N LYS A 9 -10.14 -3.78 7.19
CA LYS A 9 -10.06 -4.58 8.41
C LYS A 9 -8.76 -4.31 9.15
N LEU A 10 -7.62 -4.29 8.46
CA LEU A 10 -6.32 -4.07 9.09
C LEU A 10 -6.20 -2.67 9.69
N ILE A 11 -6.68 -1.63 9.00
CA ILE A 11 -6.63 -0.24 9.49
C ILE A 11 -7.48 -0.04 10.74
N TRP A 12 -8.66 -0.67 10.80
CA TRP A 12 -9.63 -0.42 11.87
C TRP A 12 -9.65 -1.49 12.96
N ASP A 13 -8.91 -2.60 12.84
CA ASP A 13 -8.83 -3.64 13.85
C ASP A 13 -7.73 -3.29 14.88
N PRO A 14 -8.08 -2.91 16.12
CA PRO A 14 -7.10 -2.52 17.13
C PRO A 14 -6.22 -3.68 17.61
N ARG A 15 -6.50 -4.92 17.21
CA ARG A 15 -5.67 -6.09 17.52
C ARG A 15 -4.55 -6.30 16.50
N GLU A 16 -4.66 -5.66 15.33
CA GLU A 16 -3.68 -5.75 14.27
C GLU A 16 -2.75 -4.54 14.33
N ASP A 17 -1.44 -4.79 14.31
CA ASP A 17 -0.44 -3.73 14.24
C ASP A 17 -0.25 -3.29 12.77
N PHE A 18 -1.24 -2.56 12.27
CA PHE A 18 -1.22 -2.08 10.89
C PHE A 18 -0.10 -1.08 10.64
N GLU A 19 0.24 -0.26 11.63
CA GLU A 19 1.31 0.73 11.50
C GLU A 19 2.66 0.10 11.12
N GLY A 20 2.96 -1.08 11.70
CA GLY A 20 4.15 -1.88 11.38
C GLY A 20 4.03 -2.72 10.09
N SER A 21 2.85 -2.76 9.46
CA SER A 21 2.64 -3.54 8.24
C SER A 21 3.33 -2.90 7.03
N LEU A 22 3.80 -3.73 6.10
CA LEU A 22 4.51 -3.32 4.90
C LEU A 22 3.66 -3.61 3.67
N ILE A 23 3.45 -2.59 2.86
CA ILE A 23 2.65 -2.66 1.64
C ILE A 23 3.57 -2.44 0.45
N ARG A 24 3.55 -3.40 -0.47
CA ARG A 24 4.30 -3.36 -1.71
C ARG A 24 3.38 -3.04 -2.85
N TYR A 25 3.75 -2.06 -3.65
CA TYR A 25 2.96 -1.61 -4.79
C TYR A 25 3.84 -1.35 -5.99
N VAL A 26 3.24 -1.47 -7.17
CA VAL A 26 3.88 -1.10 -8.42
C VAL A 26 3.83 0.42 -8.55
N ASP A 27 4.98 1.06 -8.46
CA ASP A 27 5.14 2.46 -8.78
C ASP A 27 5.47 2.63 -10.26
N ARG A 28 4.82 3.61 -10.88
CA ARG A 28 5.02 3.97 -12.29
C ARG A 28 5.44 5.43 -12.33
N THR A 29 6.75 5.65 -12.41
CA THR A 29 7.32 6.99 -12.47
C THR A 29 7.80 7.26 -13.90
N PRO A 30 7.51 8.45 -14.48
CA PRO A 30 8.09 8.84 -15.75
C PRO A 30 9.61 8.94 -15.62
N ASP A 31 10.34 8.33 -16.54
CA ASP A 31 11.78 8.56 -16.68
C ASP A 31 12.01 9.90 -17.40
N GLY A 32 13.13 10.55 -17.14
CA GLY A 32 13.53 11.83 -17.76
C GLY A 32 13.68 11.77 -19.29
N ARG A 33 13.58 10.58 -19.88
CA ARG A 33 13.62 10.30 -21.33
C ARG A 33 12.25 9.98 -21.93
N GLY A 34 11.15 10.12 -21.17
CA GLY A 34 9.79 9.81 -21.63
C GLY A 34 9.42 8.32 -21.53
N GLY A 35 10.27 7.49 -20.93
CA GLY A 35 9.94 6.11 -20.57
C GLY A 35 9.06 6.03 -19.32
N THR A 36 8.42 4.89 -19.07
CA THR A 36 7.77 4.60 -17.77
C THR A 36 8.62 3.60 -17.01
N LEU A 37 9.22 4.01 -15.90
CA LEU A 37 9.90 3.11 -14.99
C LEU A 37 8.85 2.41 -14.12
N ILE A 38 8.83 1.09 -14.21
CA ILE A 38 8.00 0.24 -13.37
C ILE A 38 8.91 -0.32 -12.28
N LYS A 39 8.68 0.07 -11.03
CA LYS A 39 9.42 -0.45 -9.87
C LYS A 39 8.45 -0.93 -8.79
N ILE A 40 8.90 -1.85 -7.96
CA ILE A 40 8.18 -2.19 -6.73
C ILE A 40 8.65 -1.21 -5.65
N SER A 41 7.70 -0.42 -5.16
CA SER A 41 7.90 0.49 -4.03
C SER A 41 7.26 -0.10 -2.78
N GLU A 42 7.81 0.28 -1.63
CA GLU A 42 7.36 -0.17 -0.32
C GLU A 42 6.94 1.03 0.53
N LEU A 43 5.86 0.86 1.28
CA LEU A 43 5.39 1.81 2.28
C LEU A 43 4.96 1.08 3.54
N ARG A 44 5.02 1.77 4.67
CA ARG A 44 4.52 1.27 5.96
C ARG A 44 3.08 1.72 6.18
N GLY A 45 2.33 0.92 6.93
CA GLY A 45 0.95 1.27 7.28
C GLY A 45 0.86 2.57 8.09
N SER A 46 1.90 2.91 8.87
CA SER A 46 2.00 4.19 9.59
C SER A 46 2.01 5.41 8.67
N GLU A 47 2.35 5.23 7.40
CA GLU A 47 2.38 6.31 6.41
C GLU A 47 1.00 6.54 5.77
N ILE A 48 0.03 5.65 6.00
CA ILE A 48 -1.32 5.75 5.45
C ILE A 48 -2.16 6.64 6.35
N SER A 49 -2.64 7.74 5.78
CA SER A 49 -3.53 8.67 6.48
C SER A 49 -5.01 8.37 6.23
N GLU A 50 -5.35 7.80 5.06
CA GLU A 50 -6.75 7.53 4.70
C GLU A 50 -6.87 6.37 3.69
N LEU A 51 -7.96 5.61 3.80
CA LEU A 51 -8.40 4.64 2.78
C LEU A 51 -9.56 5.21 1.96
N GLY A 52 -9.26 5.66 0.75
CA GLY A 52 -10.25 6.13 -0.22
C GLY A 52 -11.01 4.97 -0.90
N LYS A 53 -11.98 5.32 -1.77
CA LYS A 53 -12.84 4.34 -2.46
C LYS A 53 -12.06 3.34 -3.33
N GLY A 54 -10.92 3.77 -3.89
CA GLY A 54 -10.09 2.97 -4.80
C GLY A 54 -8.59 3.25 -4.71
N TYR A 55 -8.16 3.96 -3.68
CA TYR A 55 -6.77 4.36 -3.45
C TYR A 55 -6.48 4.49 -1.95
N LEU A 56 -5.19 4.42 -1.59
CA LEU A 56 -4.66 4.82 -0.30
C LEU A 56 -4.14 6.25 -0.39
N VAL A 57 -4.40 7.04 0.63
CA VAL A 57 -3.73 8.33 0.84
C VAL A 57 -2.56 8.08 1.77
N VAL A 58 -1.37 8.44 1.32
CA VAL A 58 -0.12 8.22 2.03
C VAL A 58 0.50 9.58 2.30
N ASN A 59 0.85 9.85 3.55
CA ASN A 59 1.57 11.05 3.95
C ASN A 59 2.98 10.65 4.38
N ARG A 60 3.96 10.97 3.54
CA ARG A 60 5.39 10.74 3.83
C ARG A 60 6.07 12.10 3.98
N ASN A 61 6.50 12.44 5.19
CA ASN A 61 7.20 13.69 5.50
C ASN A 61 6.47 14.96 5.02
N GLY A 62 5.13 14.97 5.08
CA GLY A 62 4.30 16.09 4.61
C GLY A 62 3.95 16.05 3.12
N GLU A 63 4.50 15.10 2.36
CA GLU A 63 4.13 14.87 0.98
C GLU A 63 2.96 13.87 0.90
N VAL A 64 1.84 14.33 0.36
CA VAL A 64 0.63 13.52 0.18
C VAL A 64 0.64 12.85 -1.19
N SER A 65 0.66 11.51 -1.18
CA SER A 65 0.62 10.66 -2.36
C SER A 65 -0.65 9.81 -2.39
N HIS A 66 -1.15 9.53 -3.60
CA HIS A 66 -2.33 8.69 -3.81
C HIS A 66 -1.93 7.40 -4.52
N ILE A 67 -2.14 6.25 -3.87
CA ILE A 67 -1.74 4.95 -4.39
C ILE A 67 -2.99 4.14 -4.75
N PRO A 68 -3.28 3.90 -6.03
CA PRO A 68 -4.42 3.10 -6.43
C PRO A 68 -4.32 1.66 -5.90
N LEU A 69 -5.44 1.12 -5.40
CA LEU A 69 -5.46 -0.23 -4.81
C LEU A 69 -5.07 -1.33 -5.81
N HIS A 70 -5.38 -1.15 -7.10
CA HIS A 70 -5.00 -2.11 -8.14
C HIS A 70 -3.48 -2.19 -8.38
N ARG A 71 -2.69 -1.26 -7.85
CA ARG A 71 -1.22 -1.30 -7.92
C ARG A 71 -0.60 -2.05 -6.76
N ILE A 72 -1.34 -2.28 -5.68
CA ILE A 72 -0.86 -3.02 -4.52
C ILE A 72 -0.75 -4.48 -4.89
N ARG A 73 0.43 -5.05 -4.63
CA ARG A 73 0.80 -6.42 -4.97
C ARG A 73 0.84 -7.30 -3.75
N GLU A 74 1.43 -6.80 -2.67
CA GLU A 74 1.59 -7.56 -1.45
C GLU A 74 1.28 -6.69 -0.23
N VAL A 75 0.65 -7.30 0.77
CA VAL A 75 0.50 -6.73 2.11
C VAL A 75 1.07 -7.73 3.10
N ILE A 76 2.05 -7.28 3.87
CA ILE A 76 2.81 -8.06 4.85
C ILE A 76 2.49 -7.46 6.23
N ASP A 77 2.00 -8.28 7.15
CA ASP A 77 1.73 -7.82 8.52
C ASP A 77 3.05 -7.56 9.28
N SER A 78 2.95 -6.96 10.46
CA SER A 78 4.11 -6.70 11.33
C SER A 78 4.83 -7.96 11.83
N ARG A 79 4.22 -9.15 11.67
CA ARG A 79 4.80 -10.46 11.98
C ARG A 79 5.48 -11.10 10.76
N GLY A 80 5.55 -10.39 9.63
CA GLY A 80 6.14 -10.88 8.39
C GLY A 80 5.24 -11.83 7.58
N ARG A 81 3.96 -11.98 7.96
CA ARG A 81 3.01 -12.86 7.25
C ARG A 81 2.38 -12.10 6.09
N LYS A 82 2.38 -12.72 4.91
CA LYS A 82 1.65 -12.19 3.75
C LYS A 82 0.15 -12.36 3.96
N VAL A 83 -0.53 -11.26 4.29
CA VAL A 83 -1.99 -11.21 4.45
C VAL A 83 -2.70 -10.93 3.13
N TRP A 84 -1.97 -10.42 2.13
CA TRP A 84 -2.39 -10.36 0.73
C TRP A 84 -1.25 -10.84 -0.17
N PRO A 85 -1.35 -12.04 -0.77
CA PRO A 85 -0.40 -12.51 -1.75
C PRO A 85 -0.69 -11.94 -3.14
N ASP A 86 0.35 -11.75 -3.94
CA ASP A 86 0.24 -11.41 -5.36
C ASP A 86 -0.62 -12.49 -6.06
N ALA A 87 -1.73 -12.07 -6.63
CA ALA A 87 -2.42 -12.87 -7.63
C ALA A 87 -1.60 -12.70 -8.91
N GLY A 88 -0.59 -13.55 -9.07
CA GLY A 88 0.21 -13.66 -10.29
C GLY A 88 -0.66 -13.84 -11.53
#